data_AF-A0A1C4XPU2-F1
#
_entry.id   AF-A0A1C4XPU2-F1
#
_cell.length_a   1.000
_cell.length_b   1.000
_cell.length_c   1.000
_cell.angle_alpha   90.00
_cell.angle_beta   90.00
_cell.angle_gamma   90.00
#
_symmetry.space_group_name_H-M   'P 1'
#
loop_
_entity.id
_entity.type
_entity.pdbx_description
1 polymer ?
#
loop_
_entity_poly.entity_id
_entity_poly.type
_entity_poly.pdbx_seq_one_letter_code
_entity_poly.pdbx_strand_id
1 'polypeptide(L)'
;MAAVRRGQRQGEPGTLSREQELELIDTLRGTYPDEFGLDEELWTRQSLTTLIQRRFAEGMDPGEVGAYLRAWGLGPREPRERACGLCVGAVERWARLEYPAITRAAQEHQAEVYWIGRVRLRGTMPAADVISAVSARGRVRFMITTPSVDPPLPRDFVLRLSGAEERTVHLIVDGSWPRNEWPRRLPRRIVLHPLPSCGRTLAAA
;
A
#
# COMPACT_ATOMS: atom_id res chain seq x y z
N MET A 1 -11.48 -8.26 0.17
CA MET A 1 -11.05 -9.67 0.03
C MET A 1 -9.98 -9.71 -1.05
N ALA A 2 -8.74 -10.15 -0.75
CA ALA A 2 -7.75 -10.42 -1.80
C ALA A 2 -8.02 -11.83 -2.34
N ALA A 3 -8.36 -11.93 -3.63
CA ALA A 3 -8.66 -13.20 -4.27
C ALA A 3 -7.35 -13.93 -4.58
N VAL A 4 -7.27 -15.20 -4.17
CA VAL A 4 -6.40 -16.15 -4.88
C VAL A 4 -6.94 -16.17 -6.31
N ARG A 5 -6.09 -15.91 -7.32
CA ARG A 5 -6.41 -16.31 -8.69
C ARG A 5 -6.53 -17.84 -8.69
N ARG A 6 -7.73 -18.36 -8.40
CA ARG A 6 -8.05 -19.78 -8.55
C ARG A 6 -8.22 -20.04 -10.04
N GLY A 7 -7.22 -20.70 -10.63
CA GLY A 7 -7.24 -21.24 -11.98
C GLY A 7 -7.08 -20.19 -13.08
N GLN A 8 -5.83 -19.93 -13.50
CA GLN A 8 -5.58 -19.30 -14.79
C GLN A 8 -4.40 -20.02 -15.44
N ARG A 9 -4.57 -20.39 -16.71
CA ARG A 9 -3.72 -21.31 -17.47
C ARG A 9 -2.26 -20.87 -17.41
N GLN A 10 -1.39 -21.77 -16.98
CA GLN A 10 0.05 -21.59 -17.10
C GLN A 10 0.40 -21.47 -18.60
N GLY A 11 1.17 -20.46 -19.00
CA GLY A 11 1.76 -20.38 -20.34
C GLY A 11 1.14 -19.41 -21.36
N GLU A 12 0.36 -18.40 -20.95
CA GLU A 12 0.11 -17.26 -21.86
C GLU A 12 1.37 -16.36 -21.91
N PRO A 13 1.85 -15.98 -23.11
CA PRO A 13 2.95 -15.02 -23.25
C PRO A 13 2.60 -13.71 -22.52
N GLY A 14 3.47 -13.25 -21.61
CA GLY A 14 3.30 -11.98 -20.87
C GLY A 14 2.91 -12.10 -19.38
N THR A 15 2.71 -13.31 -18.86
CA THR A 15 2.33 -13.51 -17.45
C THR A 15 3.39 -14.32 -16.70
N LEU A 16 3.90 -13.79 -15.57
CA LEU A 16 4.79 -14.52 -14.65
C LEU A 16 4.14 -15.84 -14.22
N SER A 17 4.93 -16.91 -14.29
CA SER A 17 4.63 -18.19 -13.66
C SER A 17 4.48 -18.03 -12.15
N ARG A 18 3.86 -19.02 -11.49
CA ARG A 18 3.70 -18.99 -10.04
C ARG A 18 5.06 -18.97 -9.31
N GLU A 19 6.05 -19.65 -9.86
CA GLU A 19 7.40 -19.70 -9.31
C GLU A 19 8.08 -18.33 -9.43
N GLN A 20 7.98 -17.67 -10.60
CA GLN A 20 8.49 -16.32 -10.81
C GLN A 20 7.79 -15.29 -9.92
N GLU A 21 6.46 -15.40 -9.73
CA GLU A 21 5.72 -14.52 -8.81
C GLU A 21 6.20 -14.69 -7.36
N LEU A 22 6.43 -15.92 -6.91
CA LEU A 22 6.93 -16.19 -5.56
C LEU A 22 8.37 -15.70 -5.37
N GLU A 23 9.24 -15.91 -6.36
CA GLU A 23 10.61 -15.39 -6.36
C GLU A 23 10.63 -13.85 -6.34
N LEU A 24 9.75 -13.21 -7.09
CA LEU A 24 9.58 -11.77 -7.10
C LEU A 24 9.13 -11.26 -5.72
N ILE A 25 8.12 -11.89 -5.11
CA ILE A 25 7.64 -11.53 -3.77
C ILE A 25 8.76 -11.66 -2.74
N ASP A 26 9.58 -12.71 -2.83
CA ASP A 26 10.71 -12.91 -1.92
C ASP A 26 11.81 -11.85 -2.13
N THR A 27 12.09 -11.49 -3.38
CA THR A 27 13.05 -10.42 -3.73
C THR A 27 12.62 -9.05 -3.17
N LEU A 28 11.32 -8.74 -3.23
CA LEU A 28 10.75 -7.47 -2.77
C LEU A 28 10.62 -7.39 -1.23
N ARG A 29 10.83 -8.50 -0.53
CA ARG A 29 10.55 -8.62 0.90
C ARG A 29 11.57 -7.86 1.72
N GLY A 30 11.09 -6.83 2.41
CA GLY A 30 11.93 -6.01 3.30
C GLY A 30 12.92 -5.12 2.55
N THR A 31 12.83 -5.05 1.22
CA THR A 31 13.72 -4.27 0.37
C THR A 31 13.02 -3.07 -0.23
N TYR A 32 13.81 -2.10 -0.68
CA TYR A 32 13.38 -0.89 -1.36
C TYR A 32 14.01 -0.78 -2.76
N PRO A 33 13.46 0.05 -3.68
CA PRO A 33 13.98 0.14 -5.05
C PRO A 33 15.43 0.63 -5.16
N ASP A 34 15.88 1.48 -4.24
CA ASP A 34 17.25 1.99 -4.13
C ASP A 34 18.29 0.86 -4.01
N GLU A 35 17.97 -0.22 -3.30
CA GLU A 35 18.81 -1.43 -3.19
C GLU A 35 19.02 -2.14 -4.55
N PHE A 36 18.20 -1.82 -5.56
CA PHE A 36 18.29 -2.34 -6.93
C PHE A 36 18.75 -1.28 -7.94
N GLY A 37 19.25 -0.13 -7.45
CA GLY A 37 19.68 0.99 -8.28
C GLY A 37 18.52 1.64 -9.05
N LEU A 38 17.37 1.80 -8.39
CA LEU A 38 16.21 2.52 -8.90
C LEU A 38 15.96 3.75 -8.02
N ASP A 39 15.70 4.90 -8.64
CA ASP A 39 15.61 6.20 -7.95
C ASP A 39 14.32 6.42 -7.14
N GLU A 40 13.46 5.40 -7.03
CA GLU A 40 12.18 5.51 -6.34
C GLU A 40 12.32 5.16 -4.85
N GLU A 41 11.73 5.99 -3.98
CA GLU A 41 11.75 5.75 -2.53
C GLU A 41 11.02 4.47 -2.08
N LEU A 42 9.99 4.08 -2.82
CA LEU A 42 9.12 2.93 -2.54
C LEU A 42 8.79 2.24 -3.85
N TRP A 43 8.47 0.95 -3.79
CA TRP A 43 8.06 0.22 -4.99
C TRP A 43 6.81 0.86 -5.59
N THR A 44 6.84 1.09 -6.90
CA THR A 44 5.71 1.50 -7.70
C THR A 44 5.51 0.51 -8.84
N ARG A 45 4.48 0.73 -9.66
CA ARG A 45 4.30 0.00 -10.90
C ARG A 45 5.52 0.10 -11.82
N GLN A 46 6.19 1.25 -11.87
CA GLN A 46 7.31 1.48 -12.78
C GLN A 46 8.59 0.77 -12.31
N SER A 47 9.01 0.95 -11.06
CA SER A 47 10.15 0.22 -10.48
C SER A 47 9.92 -1.29 -10.48
N LEU A 48 8.69 -1.76 -10.21
CA LEU A 48 8.36 -3.18 -10.31
C LEU A 48 8.48 -3.72 -11.75
N THR A 49 7.99 -2.96 -12.74
CA THR A 49 8.12 -3.33 -14.17
C THR A 49 9.59 -3.45 -14.55
N THR A 50 10.41 -2.47 -14.13
CA THR A 50 11.85 -2.45 -14.41
C THR A 50 12.55 -3.64 -13.75
N LEU A 51 12.20 -3.98 -12.51
CA LEU A 51 12.76 -5.14 -11.80
C LEU A 51 12.41 -6.45 -12.50
N ILE A 52 11.15 -6.63 -12.91
CA ILE A 52 10.68 -7.82 -13.63
C ILE A 52 11.44 -7.99 -14.94
N GLN A 53 11.56 -6.92 -15.74
CA GLN A 53 12.30 -6.95 -17.00
C GLN A 53 13.77 -7.31 -16.80
N ARG A 54 14.44 -6.75 -15.78
CA ARG A 54 15.83 -7.08 -15.46
C ARG A 54 16.03 -8.52 -15.02
N ARG A 55 15.05 -9.10 -14.31
CA ARG A 55 15.20 -10.43 -13.70
C ARG A 55 14.77 -11.57 -14.60
N PHE A 56 13.71 -11.38 -15.39
CA PHE A 56 13.11 -12.46 -16.18
C PHE A 56 13.27 -12.27 -17.69
N ALA A 57 13.85 -11.15 -18.15
CA ALA A 57 13.99 -10.79 -19.58
C ALA A 57 12.66 -10.83 -20.37
N GLU A 58 11.53 -10.81 -19.66
CA GLU A 58 10.19 -10.76 -20.25
C GLU A 58 9.81 -9.30 -20.52
N GLY A 59 9.42 -9.01 -21.77
CA GLY A 59 8.83 -7.73 -22.17
C GLY A 59 7.42 -7.58 -21.64
N MET A 60 7.26 -7.54 -20.32
CA MET A 60 5.96 -7.38 -19.66
C MET A 60 5.43 -5.97 -19.87
N ASP A 61 4.19 -5.86 -20.35
CA ASP A 61 3.50 -4.59 -20.49
C ASP A 61 3.19 -4.02 -19.09
N PRO A 62 3.33 -2.71 -18.86
CA PRO A 62 2.97 -2.12 -17.57
C PRO A 62 1.56 -2.51 -17.11
N GLY A 63 0.61 -2.74 -18.02
CA GLY A 63 -0.77 -3.18 -17.76
C GLY A 63 -0.85 -4.50 -17.01
N GLU A 64 0.03 -5.44 -17.35
CA GLU A 64 0.15 -6.76 -16.72
C GLU A 64 0.65 -6.61 -15.28
N VAL A 65 1.68 -5.79 -15.07
CA VAL A 65 2.15 -5.42 -13.72
C VAL A 65 1.02 -4.78 -12.90
N GLY A 66 0.21 -3.92 -13.53
CA GLY A 66 -0.98 -3.35 -12.90
C GLY A 66 -2.00 -4.41 -12.48
N ALA A 67 -2.15 -5.50 -13.24
CA ALA A 67 -3.00 -6.62 -12.89
C ALA A 67 -2.47 -7.41 -11.68
N TYR A 68 -1.14 -7.59 -11.58
CA TYR A 68 -0.50 -8.17 -10.39
C TYR A 68 -0.74 -7.33 -9.15
N LEU A 69 -0.52 -6.02 -9.22
CA LEU A 69 -0.76 -5.12 -8.09
C LEU A 69 -2.23 -5.18 -7.63
N ARG A 70 -3.19 -5.24 -8.56
CA ARG A 70 -4.62 -5.43 -8.22
C ARG A 70 -4.87 -6.80 -7.57
N ALA A 71 -4.26 -7.87 -8.06
CA ALA A 71 -4.37 -9.21 -7.47
C ALA A 71 -3.79 -9.26 -6.04
N TRP A 72 -2.73 -8.49 -5.77
CA TRP A 72 -2.17 -8.29 -4.43
C TRP A 72 -3.01 -7.36 -3.54
N GLY A 73 -4.12 -6.82 -4.06
CA GLY A 73 -5.04 -5.97 -3.30
C GLY A 73 -4.69 -4.48 -3.29
N LEU A 74 -3.79 -4.03 -4.17
CA LEU A 74 -3.26 -2.66 -4.25
C LEU A 74 -4.04 -1.76 -5.22
N GLY A 75 -5.26 -2.16 -5.58
CA GLY A 75 -6.14 -1.35 -6.41
C GLY A 75 -6.73 -0.14 -5.66
N PRO A 76 -7.25 0.86 -6.39
CA PRO A 76 -8.12 1.87 -5.81
C PRO A 76 -9.28 1.21 -5.06
N ARG A 77 -9.60 1.75 -3.89
CA ARG A 77 -10.71 1.29 -3.04
C ARG A 77 -11.45 2.50 -2.51
N GLU A 78 -12.77 2.47 -2.61
CA GLU A 78 -13.64 3.49 -2.02
C GLU A 78 -13.53 3.47 -0.49
N PRO A 79 -13.83 4.59 0.21
CA PRO A 79 -13.78 4.63 1.67
C PRO A 79 -14.59 3.51 2.32
N ARG A 80 -15.81 3.25 1.80
CA ARG A 80 -16.70 2.19 2.28
C ARG A 80 -16.04 0.81 2.23
N GLU A 81 -15.32 0.51 1.16
CA GLU A 81 -14.67 -0.80 0.98
C GLU A 81 -13.52 -1.01 1.96
N ARG A 82 -12.97 0.06 2.54
CA ARG A 82 -11.90 0.03 3.55
C ARG A 82 -12.44 -0.16 4.97
N ALA A 83 -13.74 0.00 5.18
CA ALA A 83 -14.36 -0.16 6.49
C ALA A 83 -14.53 -1.64 6.87
N CYS A 84 -14.41 -1.96 8.17
CA CYS A 84 -15.00 -3.19 8.71
C CYS A 84 -16.53 -3.12 8.58
N GLY A 85 -17.21 -4.27 8.53
CA GLY A 85 -18.67 -4.31 8.38
C GLY A 85 -19.43 -3.48 9.41
N LEU A 86 -18.90 -3.39 10.64
CA LEU A 86 -19.49 -2.60 11.73
C LEU A 86 -19.26 -1.07 11.61
N CYS A 87 -18.33 -0.62 10.76
CA CYS A 87 -17.96 0.80 10.64
C CYS A 87 -18.34 1.48 9.35
N VAL A 88 -19.06 0.80 8.45
CA VAL A 88 -19.48 1.37 7.16
C VAL A 88 -20.13 2.74 7.34
N GLY A 89 -21.13 2.87 8.22
CA GLY A 89 -21.83 4.14 8.44
C GLY A 89 -20.95 5.24 9.07
N ALA A 90 -19.98 4.87 9.91
CA ALA A 90 -19.02 5.83 10.47
C ALA A 90 -18.05 6.34 9.40
N VAL A 91 -17.57 5.45 8.53
CA VAL A 91 -16.68 5.79 7.42
C VAL A 91 -17.40 6.61 6.35
N GLU A 92 -18.65 6.31 6.03
CA GLU A 92 -19.45 7.12 5.09
C GLU A 92 -19.69 8.54 5.62
N ARG A 93 -19.95 8.68 6.91
CA ARG A 93 -20.07 10.00 7.56
C ARG A 93 -18.75 10.75 7.52
N TRP A 94 -17.65 10.10 7.88
CA TRP A 94 -16.29 10.67 7.82
C TRP A 94 -15.92 11.12 6.40
N ALA A 95 -16.21 10.29 5.40
CA ALA A 95 -15.94 10.60 3.99
C ALA A 95 -16.72 11.83 3.51
N ARG A 96 -17.91 12.10 4.05
CA ARG A 96 -18.72 13.28 3.72
C ARG A 96 -18.27 14.53 4.48
N LEU A 97 -17.86 14.39 5.74
CA LEU A 97 -17.65 15.54 6.64
C LEU A 97 -16.18 15.93 6.82
N GLU A 98 -15.27 14.96 6.90
CA GLU A 98 -13.86 15.19 7.24
C GLU A 98 -12.93 15.11 6.03
N TYR A 99 -13.15 14.14 5.13
CA TYR A 99 -12.31 13.96 3.94
C TYR A 99 -12.22 15.21 3.04
N PRO A 100 -13.30 15.99 2.82
CA PRO A 100 -13.20 17.25 2.06
C PRO A 100 -12.28 18.29 2.70
N ALA A 101 -12.20 18.33 4.04
CA ALA A 101 -11.31 19.25 4.74
C ALA A 101 -9.83 18.82 4.57
N ILE A 102 -9.56 17.51 4.64
CA ILE A 102 -8.22 16.95 4.42
C ILE A 102 -7.74 17.25 2.99
N THR A 103 -8.60 17.00 2.00
CA THR A 103 -8.25 17.24 0.59
C THR A 103 -8.05 18.72 0.30
N ARG A 104 -8.86 19.61 0.89
CA ARG A 104 -8.66 21.07 0.78
C ARG A 104 -7.33 21.51 1.37
N ALA A 105 -7.01 21.10 2.61
CA ALA A 105 -5.74 21.42 3.25
C ALA A 105 -4.56 20.90 2.43
N ALA A 106 -4.68 19.69 1.87
CA ALA A 106 -3.64 19.15 1.02
C ALA A 106 -3.46 19.98 -0.27
N GLN A 107 -4.55 20.41 -0.90
CA GLN A 107 -4.49 21.28 -2.08
C GLN A 107 -3.84 22.64 -1.78
N GLU A 108 -4.23 23.29 -0.68
CA GLU A 108 -3.69 24.57 -0.24
C GLU A 108 -2.18 24.51 0.01
N HIS A 109 -1.67 23.39 0.51
CA HIS A 109 -0.25 23.17 0.78
C HIS A 109 0.49 22.37 -0.30
N GLN A 110 -0.13 22.17 -1.48
CA GLN A 110 0.42 21.35 -2.58
C GLN A 110 0.91 19.97 -2.14
N ALA A 111 0.23 19.40 -1.14
CA ALA A 111 0.52 18.12 -0.53
C ALA A 111 -0.17 16.96 -1.27
N GLU A 112 0.42 15.77 -1.19
CA GLU A 112 -0.21 14.56 -1.70
C GLU A 112 -1.08 13.90 -0.62
N VAL A 113 -2.22 13.33 -1.02
CA VAL A 113 -3.08 12.54 -0.12
C VAL A 113 -2.96 11.07 -0.50
N TYR A 114 -2.58 10.24 0.46
CA TYR A 114 -2.53 8.78 0.29
C TYR A 114 -3.48 8.08 1.24
N TRP A 115 -4.13 7.04 0.73
CA TRP A 115 -4.82 6.04 1.53
C TRP A 115 -3.86 4.90 1.82
N ILE A 116 -3.58 4.65 3.10
CA ILE A 116 -2.68 3.58 3.52
C ILE A 116 -3.45 2.39 4.09
N GLY A 117 -3.00 1.19 3.73
CA GLY A 117 -3.61 -0.07 4.19
C GLY A 117 -2.67 -1.26 4.07
N ARG A 118 -3.02 -2.34 4.76
CA ARG A 118 -2.29 -3.62 4.79
C ARG A 118 -3.12 -4.73 4.16
N VAL A 119 -2.50 -5.55 3.32
CA VAL A 119 -3.13 -6.74 2.75
C VAL A 119 -2.19 -7.93 2.91
N ARG A 120 -2.72 -9.03 3.44
CA ARG A 120 -1.98 -10.30 3.46
C ARG A 120 -2.01 -10.96 2.10
N LEU A 121 -0.82 -11.25 1.55
CA LEU A 121 -0.69 -12.04 0.33
C LEU A 121 -1.13 -13.48 0.58
N ARG A 122 -1.72 -14.10 -0.45
CA ARG A 122 -2.21 -15.47 -0.38
C ARG A 122 -1.29 -16.43 -1.12
N GLY A 123 -1.09 -17.60 -0.51
CA GLY A 123 -0.28 -18.68 -1.10
C GLY A 123 1.22 -18.37 -1.17
N THR A 124 1.71 -17.45 -0.34
CA THR A 124 3.14 -17.15 -0.17
C THR A 124 3.64 -17.83 1.11
N MET A 125 4.78 -18.51 1.03
CA MET A 125 5.45 -19.12 2.17
C MET A 125 6.92 -18.66 2.17
N PRO A 126 7.40 -17.99 3.24
CA PRO A 126 6.66 -17.58 4.44
C PRO A 126 5.59 -16.52 4.14
N ALA A 127 4.62 -16.37 5.06
CA ALA A 127 3.53 -15.39 4.92
C ALA A 127 4.09 -13.97 4.70
N ALA A 128 3.43 -13.20 3.85
CA ALA A 128 3.85 -11.85 3.48
C ALA A 128 2.66 -10.88 3.55
N ASP A 129 2.92 -9.67 4.05
CA ASP A 129 1.98 -8.55 3.91
C ASP A 129 2.52 -7.56 2.89
N VAL A 130 1.60 -6.96 2.17
CA VAL A 130 1.86 -5.73 1.43
C VAL A 130 1.28 -4.56 2.20
N ILE A 131 2.13 -3.56 2.41
CA ILE A 131 1.72 -2.24 2.87
C ILE A 131 1.66 -1.34 1.65
N SER A 132 0.57 -0.62 1.51
CA SER A 132 0.28 0.15 0.31
C SER A 132 -0.20 1.54 0.64
N ALA A 133 0.22 2.51 -0.16
CA ALA A 133 -0.23 3.89 -0.16
C ALA A 133 -0.76 4.23 -1.56
N VAL A 134 -2.06 4.48 -1.66
CA VAL A 134 -2.74 4.77 -2.94
C VAL A 134 -3.20 6.23 -2.95
N SER A 135 -2.69 7.02 -3.88
CA SER A 135 -3.11 8.41 -4.05
C SER A 135 -4.50 8.52 -4.68
N ALA A 136 -5.15 9.68 -4.54
CA ALA A 136 -6.40 9.98 -5.26
C ALA A 136 -6.26 9.88 -6.79
N ARG A 137 -5.05 10.06 -7.33
CA ARG A 137 -4.73 9.92 -8.77
C ARG A 137 -4.41 8.49 -9.19
N GLY A 138 -4.56 7.51 -8.29
CA GLY A 138 -4.30 6.09 -8.58
C GLY A 138 -2.82 5.68 -8.56
N ARG A 139 -1.90 6.59 -8.20
CA ARG A 139 -0.48 6.22 -7.98
C ARG A 139 -0.39 5.33 -6.74
N VAL A 140 0.20 4.15 -6.93
CA VAL A 140 0.44 3.16 -5.87
C VAL A 140 1.91 3.20 -5.49
N ARG A 141 2.17 3.28 -4.18
CA ARG A 141 3.48 3.00 -3.57
C ARG A 141 3.30 1.86 -2.57
N PHE A 142 4.21 0.90 -2.55
CA PHE A 142 4.07 -0.25 -1.67
C PHE A 142 5.42 -0.78 -1.18
N MET A 143 5.34 -1.64 -0.17
CA MET A 143 6.44 -2.50 0.26
C MET A 143 5.88 -3.87 0.66
N ILE A 144 6.69 -4.92 0.49
CA ILE A 144 6.38 -6.23 1.05
C ILE A 144 7.15 -6.36 2.38
N THR A 145 6.46 -6.65 3.47
CA THR A 145 7.11 -6.78 4.77
C THR A 145 7.74 -8.16 4.95
N THR A 146 8.78 -8.21 5.77
CA THR A 146 9.22 -9.48 6.36
C THR A 146 8.10 -10.10 7.20
N PRO A 147 8.07 -11.43 7.37
CA PRO A 147 7.06 -12.09 8.19
C PRO A 147 7.13 -11.58 9.62
N SER A 148 6.02 -11.04 10.11
CA SER A 148 5.88 -10.58 11.49
C SER A 148 4.44 -10.80 11.95
N VAL A 149 4.28 -11.05 13.25
CA VAL A 149 2.97 -11.12 13.91
C VAL A 149 2.57 -9.69 14.24
N ASP A 150 1.51 -9.20 13.58
CA ASP A 150 0.93 -7.87 13.75
C ASP A 150 1.96 -6.71 13.79
N PRO A 151 2.73 -6.49 12.71
CA PRO A 151 3.72 -5.43 12.68
C PRO A 151 3.04 -4.05 12.79
N PRO A 152 3.63 -3.11 13.56
CA PRO A 152 3.16 -1.72 13.60
C PRO A 152 3.31 -1.07 12.23
N LEU A 153 2.69 0.10 12.03
CA LEU A 153 2.84 0.84 10.78
C LEU A 153 4.33 1.24 10.62
N PRO A 154 5.05 0.73 9.59
CA PRO A 154 6.49 0.95 9.50
C PRO A 154 6.79 2.44 9.31
N ARG A 155 7.62 2.96 10.20
CA ARG A 155 8.03 4.37 10.18
C ARG A 155 8.74 4.71 8.87
N ASP A 156 9.62 3.82 8.39
CA ASP A 156 10.43 4.08 7.20
C ASP A 156 9.57 4.17 5.94
N PHE A 157 8.55 3.31 5.82
CA PHE A 157 7.55 3.41 4.75
C PHE A 157 6.87 4.78 4.74
N VAL A 158 6.42 5.24 5.91
CA VAL A 158 5.76 6.53 6.07
C VAL A 158 6.70 7.68 5.72
N LEU A 159 7.96 7.64 6.15
CA LEU A 159 8.95 8.67 5.83
C LEU A 159 9.24 8.74 4.33
N ARG A 160 9.46 7.59 3.69
CA ARG A 160 9.75 7.45 2.26
C ARG A 160 8.63 7.99 1.36
N LEU A 161 7.38 8.06 1.85
CA LEU A 161 6.28 8.68 1.10
C LEU A 161 6.48 10.18 0.83
N SER A 162 7.29 10.88 1.63
CA SER A 162 7.60 12.30 1.41
C SER A 162 8.50 12.52 0.19
N GLY A 163 9.20 11.49 -0.31
CA GLY A 163 10.17 11.66 -1.39
C GLY A 163 11.48 12.29 -0.92
N ALA A 164 12.51 12.23 -1.76
CA ALA A 164 13.74 13.02 -1.64
C ALA A 164 13.48 14.54 -1.55
N GLU A 165 12.37 15.02 -2.15
CA GLU A 165 11.95 16.42 -2.09
C GLU A 165 11.24 16.82 -0.79
N GLU A 166 11.10 15.90 0.18
CA GLU A 166 10.45 16.13 1.47
C GLU A 166 9.04 16.76 1.39
N ARG A 167 8.26 16.37 0.37
CA ARG A 167 6.92 16.91 0.14
C ARG A 167 5.99 16.64 1.31
N THR A 168 5.06 17.57 1.55
CA THR A 168 3.99 17.37 2.53
C THR A 168 3.06 16.26 2.07
N VAL A 169 2.71 15.35 2.98
CA VAL A 169 1.82 14.21 2.71
C VAL A 169 0.77 14.07 3.80
N HIS A 170 -0.47 13.89 3.39
CA HIS A 170 -1.59 13.52 4.25
C HIS A 170 -1.87 12.02 4.07
N LEU A 171 -1.79 11.26 5.14
CA LEU A 171 -1.99 9.81 5.12
C LEU A 171 -3.28 9.44 5.85
N ILE A 172 -4.23 8.87 5.11
CA ILE A 172 -5.47 8.34 5.67
C ILE A 172 -5.24 6.85 5.97
N VAL A 173 -5.12 6.54 7.26
CA VAL A 173 -4.80 5.19 7.75
C VAL A 173 -6.08 4.41 7.95
N ASP A 174 -6.23 3.30 7.22
CA ASP A 174 -7.38 2.41 7.38
C ASP A 174 -7.32 1.60 8.70
N GLY A 175 -8.30 0.72 8.89
CA GLY A 175 -8.39 -0.12 10.10
C GLY A 175 -7.29 -1.17 10.26
N SER A 176 -6.27 -1.20 9.41
CA SER A 176 -5.15 -2.14 9.51
C SER A 176 -4.29 -1.90 10.74
N TRP A 177 -4.17 -0.65 11.20
CA TRP A 177 -3.38 -0.30 12.38
C TRP A 177 -4.16 0.57 13.38
N PRO A 178 -4.16 0.20 14.67
CA PRO A 178 -4.64 1.04 15.74
C PRO A 178 -3.72 2.25 15.91
N ARG A 179 -4.25 3.34 16.49
CA ARG A 179 -3.48 4.57 16.70
C ARG A 179 -2.22 4.38 17.55
N ASN A 180 -2.19 3.41 18.47
CA ASN A 180 -1.00 3.14 19.30
C ASN A 180 0.13 2.41 18.54
N GLU A 181 -0.15 1.84 17.37
CA GLU A 181 0.84 1.24 16.46
C GLU A 181 1.36 2.22 15.40
N TRP A 182 0.93 3.49 15.45
CA TRP A 182 1.42 4.52 14.55
C TRP A 182 2.76 5.07 15.03
N PRO A 183 3.65 5.50 14.12
CA PRO A 183 4.89 6.15 14.50
C PRO A 183 4.63 7.43 15.32
N ARG A 184 5.15 7.50 16.55
CA ARG A 184 4.93 8.63 17.47
C ARG A 184 5.65 9.93 17.06
N ARG A 185 6.76 9.82 16.33
CA ARG A 185 7.63 10.95 15.96
C ARG A 185 7.81 11.00 14.45
N LEU A 186 6.94 11.77 13.82
CA LEU A 186 6.98 12.07 12.39
C LEU A 186 7.27 13.56 12.17
N PRO A 187 8.00 13.92 11.09
CA PRO A 187 8.14 15.31 10.66
C PRO A 187 6.78 15.97 10.45
N ARG A 188 6.68 17.29 10.68
CA ARG A 188 5.42 18.05 10.53
C ARG A 188 4.81 17.96 9.13
N ARG A 189 5.62 17.68 8.11
CA ARG A 189 5.20 17.44 6.72
C ARG A 189 4.39 16.14 6.54
N ILE A 190 4.35 15.25 7.53
CA ILE A 190 3.57 14.01 7.47
C ILE A 190 2.40 14.12 8.45
N VAL A 191 1.19 14.21 7.92
CA VAL A 191 -0.03 14.34 8.72
C VAL A 191 -0.84 13.05 8.61
N LEU A 192 -1.03 12.37 9.74
CA LEU A 192 -1.82 11.13 9.80
C LEU A 192 -3.27 11.42 10.18
N HIS A 193 -4.20 10.86 9.42
CA HIS A 193 -5.65 10.95 9.62
C HIS A 193 -6.22 9.54 9.81
N PRO A 194 -6.98 9.27 10.89
CA PRO A 194 -7.59 7.96 11.05
C PRO A 194 -8.81 7.81 10.13
N LEU A 195 -8.96 6.64 9.52
CA LEU A 195 -10.27 6.21 9.07
C LEU A 195 -11.02 5.58 10.26
N PRO A 196 -12.31 5.88 10.47
CA PRO A 196 -13.09 5.23 11.53
C PRO A 196 -13.07 3.70 11.41
N SER A 197 -12.80 3.00 12.52
CA SER A 197 -12.76 1.54 12.54
C SER A 197 -13.22 0.97 13.90
N CYS A 198 -13.83 -0.22 13.87
CA CYS A 198 -14.50 -0.85 15.02
C CYS A 198 -13.51 -1.57 15.93
N GLY A 199 -12.30 -1.82 15.42
CA GLY A 199 -11.24 -2.57 16.07
C GLY A 199 -10.00 -1.70 16.20
N ARG A 200 -9.98 -0.89 17.27
CA ARG A 200 -8.99 -0.90 18.37
C ARG A 200 -9.18 0.36 19.22
N THR A 201 -10.41 0.50 19.72
CA THR A 201 -10.86 1.52 20.66
C THR A 201 -10.89 0.94 22.08
N LEU A 202 -9.82 0.25 22.50
CA LEU A 202 -9.65 -0.24 23.87
C LEU A 202 -8.27 0.18 24.38
N ALA A 203 -8.14 1.46 24.75
CA ALA A 203 -7.25 1.98 25.78
C ALA A 203 -7.49 3.49 25.95
N ALA A 204 -8.69 3.85 26.40
CA ALA A 204 -8.98 5.15 27.00
C ALA A 204 -10.22 5.00 27.89
N ALA A 205 -10.01 4.38 29.04
CA ALA A 205 -10.82 4.53 30.24
C ALA A 205 -9.84 4.79 31.39
#